data_AF-A0A3C1RVK3-F1
#
_entry.id   AF-A0A3C1RVK3-F1
#
_cell.length_a   1.000
_cell.length_b   1.000
_cell.length_c   1.000
_cell.angle_alpha   90.00
_cell.angle_beta   90.00
_cell.angle_gamma   90.00
#
_symmetry.space_group_name_H-M   'P 1'
#
loop_
_entity.id
_entity.type
_entity.pdbx_description
1 polymer ?
#
loop_
_entity_poly.entity_id
_entity_poly.type
_entity_poly.pdbx_seq_one_letter_code
_entity_poly.pdbx_strand_id
1 'polypeptide(L)'
;DMKARIETLNIFYYPDIMVTCDSRDANFGYFKCYPCLIIEVISSSTEAFDRGDKFIDYQELETLQEYVLISQNRQRVDCFRRNSQGRWELYSYRENQELELTSVNFSCSLTAVYEDISLFPIPNSQFPIRNS
;
A
#
# COMPACT_ATOMS: atom_id res chain seq x y z
N ASP A 1 3.82 -7.91 -16.13
CA ASP A 1 4.19 -7.25 -14.86
C ASP A 1 5.04 -8.13 -13.98
N MET A 2 5.86 -7.49 -13.16
CA MET A 2 6.67 -8.17 -12.15
C MET A 2 5.76 -8.63 -11.00
N LYS A 3 5.99 -9.83 -10.47
CA LYS A 3 5.21 -10.41 -9.37
C LYS A 3 6.05 -10.62 -8.12
N ALA A 4 5.43 -10.43 -6.95
CA ALA A 4 5.98 -10.84 -5.67
C ALA A 4 5.70 -12.33 -5.47
N ARG A 5 6.73 -13.10 -5.06
CA ARG A 5 6.60 -14.50 -4.70
C ARG A 5 6.74 -14.65 -3.19
N ILE A 6 5.76 -15.27 -2.57
CA ILE A 6 5.80 -15.63 -1.15
C ILE A 6 6.07 -17.13 -1.10
N GLU A 7 7.34 -17.50 -0.90
CA GLU A 7 7.78 -18.90 -1.06
C GLU A 7 7.17 -19.82 -0.01
N THR A 8 7.01 -19.34 1.24
CA THR A 8 6.44 -20.11 2.36
C THR A 8 4.99 -20.54 2.11
N LEU A 9 4.23 -19.74 1.35
CA LEU A 9 2.83 -19.99 1.02
C LEU A 9 2.63 -20.56 -0.39
N ASN A 10 3.69 -20.57 -1.21
CA ASN A 10 3.63 -20.91 -2.64
C ASN A 10 2.60 -20.07 -3.43
N ILE A 11 2.53 -18.77 -3.12
CA ILE A 11 1.60 -17.81 -3.75
C ILE A 11 2.37 -16.73 -4.52
N PHE A 12 1.71 -16.16 -5.53
CA PHE A 12 2.17 -14.98 -6.26
C PHE A 12 1.12 -13.87 -6.21
N TYR A 13 1.58 -12.64 -5.98
CA TYR A 13 0.78 -11.44 -6.14
C TYR A 13 1.41 -10.47 -7.15
N TYR A 14 0.55 -9.64 -7.73
CA TYR A 14 0.93 -8.56 -8.63
C TYR A 14 0.68 -7.24 -7.90
N PRO A 15 1.65 -6.74 -7.12
CA PRO A 15 1.53 -5.44 -6.48
C PRO A 15 1.58 -4.33 -7.52
N ASP A 16 0.92 -3.21 -7.25
CA ASP A 16 1.01 -2.02 -8.11
C ASP A 16 2.45 -1.47 -8.16
N ILE A 17 3.12 -1.42 -7.00
CA ILE A 17 4.53 -1.05 -6.91
C ILE A 17 5.25 -1.98 -5.93
N MET A 18 6.44 -2.40 -6.32
CA MET A 18 7.34 -3.21 -5.49
C MET A 18 8.77 -2.73 -5.66
N VAL A 19 9.47 -2.54 -4.54
CA VAL A 19 10.89 -2.19 -4.52
C VAL A 19 11.67 -3.27 -3.80
N THR A 20 12.79 -3.66 -4.40
CA THR A 20 13.77 -4.56 -3.81
C THR A 20 15.16 -3.94 -3.89
N CYS A 21 15.88 -3.96 -2.78
CA CYS A 21 17.28 -3.57 -2.70
C CYS A 21 18.19 -4.81 -2.51
N ASP A 22 17.61 -6.01 -2.56
CA ASP A 22 18.33 -7.25 -2.26
C ASP A 22 18.99 -7.84 -3.51
N SER A 23 20.27 -8.14 -3.43
CA SER A 23 21.04 -8.72 -4.54
C SER A 23 20.51 -10.09 -5.01
N ARG A 24 19.81 -10.84 -4.15
CA ARG A 24 19.19 -12.13 -4.51
C ARG A 24 18.12 -11.96 -5.59
N ASP A 25 17.46 -10.81 -5.58
CA ASP A 25 16.45 -10.44 -6.56
C ASP A 25 17.05 -9.88 -7.87
N ALA A 26 18.36 -9.61 -7.95
CA ALA A 26 18.99 -9.03 -9.14
C ALA A 26 18.98 -9.97 -10.36
N ASN A 27 19.06 -11.29 -10.11
CA ASN A 27 19.26 -12.29 -11.18
C ASN A 27 17.97 -12.96 -11.67
N PHE A 28 16.81 -12.68 -11.05
CA PHE A 28 15.52 -13.27 -11.43
C PHE A 28 14.63 -12.23 -12.11
N GLY A 29 14.38 -12.43 -13.41
CA GLY A 29 13.57 -11.51 -14.23
C GLY A 29 12.06 -11.73 -14.15
N TYR A 30 11.59 -12.84 -13.57
CA TYR A 30 10.17 -13.24 -13.63
C TYR A 30 9.38 -12.96 -12.35
N PHE A 31 10.03 -12.88 -11.19
CA PHE A 31 9.44 -12.58 -9.90
C PHE A 31 10.51 -12.12 -8.91
N LYS A 32 10.08 -11.44 -7.84
CA LYS A 32 10.92 -11.02 -6.71
C LYS A 32 10.46 -11.71 -5.42
N CYS A 33 11.41 -12.12 -4.59
CA CYS A 33 11.14 -12.78 -3.30
C CYS A 33 11.54 -11.91 -2.11
N TYR A 34 12.31 -10.84 -2.32
CA TYR A 34 12.93 -10.08 -1.24
C TYR A 34 12.64 -8.56 -1.30
N PRO A 35 11.37 -8.14 -1.48
CA PRO A 35 11.06 -6.71 -1.50
C PRO A 35 11.19 -6.08 -0.12
N CYS A 36 11.69 -4.84 -0.07
CA CYS A 36 11.68 -4.03 1.14
C CYS A 36 10.42 -3.16 1.27
N LEU A 37 9.77 -2.85 0.14
CA LEU A 37 8.56 -2.01 0.07
C LEU A 37 7.57 -2.60 -0.95
N ILE A 38 6.30 -2.67 -0.55
CA ILE A 38 5.16 -2.98 -1.42
C ILE A 38 4.12 -1.87 -1.25
N ILE A 39 3.59 -1.37 -2.37
CA ILE A 39 2.49 -0.41 -2.41
C ILE A 39 1.34 -0.99 -3.21
N GLU A 40 0.13 -0.89 -2.67
CA GLU A 40 -1.12 -1.28 -3.31
C GLU A 40 -2.06 -0.07 -3.39
N VAL A 41 -2.66 0.12 -4.55
CA VAL A 41 -3.66 1.15 -4.83
C VAL A 41 -5.03 0.52 -4.69
N ILE A 42 -5.70 0.81 -3.57
CA ILE A 42 -6.92 0.12 -3.17
C ILE A 42 -8.19 0.88 -3.56
N SER A 43 -9.18 0.11 -4.04
CA SER A 43 -10.55 0.54 -4.29
C SER A 43 -11.51 -0.10 -3.28
N SER A 44 -12.80 0.24 -3.34
CA SER A 44 -13.81 -0.37 -2.45
C SER A 44 -13.87 -1.90 -2.57
N SER A 45 -13.57 -2.46 -3.74
CA SER A 45 -13.67 -3.90 -3.98
C SER A 45 -12.44 -4.68 -3.50
N THR A 46 -11.28 -4.03 -3.38
CA THR A 46 -10.02 -4.71 -3.01
C THR A 46 -9.59 -4.40 -1.57
N GLU A 47 -10.06 -3.27 -0.99
CA GLU A 47 -9.66 -2.78 0.33
C GLU A 47 -9.71 -3.84 1.44
N ALA A 48 -10.77 -4.66 1.49
CA ALA A 48 -10.90 -5.69 2.52
C ALA A 48 -9.81 -6.78 2.38
N PHE A 49 -9.51 -7.19 1.16
CA PHE A 49 -8.50 -8.22 0.89
C PHE A 49 -7.08 -7.68 1.11
N ASP A 50 -6.78 -6.49 0.58
CA ASP A 50 -5.47 -5.86 0.70
C ASP A 50 -5.10 -5.50 2.15
N ARG A 51 -6.10 -5.17 2.99
CA ARG A 51 -5.90 -4.93 4.44
C ARG A 51 -5.88 -6.20 5.29
N GLY A 52 -6.48 -7.28 4.78
CA GLY A 52 -6.67 -8.55 5.48
C GLY A 52 -5.68 -9.60 5.01
N ASP A 53 -6.20 -10.65 4.37
CA ASP A 53 -5.45 -11.84 3.96
C ASP A 53 -4.18 -11.52 3.17
N LYS A 54 -4.25 -10.59 2.22
CA LYS A 54 -3.07 -10.23 1.41
C LYS A 54 -1.97 -9.60 2.26
N PHE A 55 -2.33 -8.77 3.24
CA PHE A 55 -1.35 -8.20 4.16
C PHE A 55 -0.77 -9.29 5.06
N ILE A 56 -1.58 -10.22 5.55
CA ILE A 56 -1.11 -11.35 6.35
C ILE A 56 -0.07 -12.17 5.56
N ASP A 57 -0.35 -12.48 4.30
CA ASP A 57 0.58 -13.18 3.41
C ASP A 57 1.85 -12.33 3.16
N TYR A 58 1.67 -11.03 2.90
CA TYR A 58 2.63 -9.92 3.12
C TYR A 58 3.67 -10.15 4.23
N GLN A 59 3.20 -10.52 5.42
CA GLN A 59 4.04 -10.59 6.61
C GLN A 59 5.01 -11.77 6.60
N GLU A 60 4.84 -12.74 5.71
CA GLU A 60 5.77 -13.86 5.53
C GLU A 60 7.06 -13.46 4.77
N LEU A 61 7.05 -12.30 4.11
CA LEU A 61 8.26 -11.75 3.49
C LEU A 61 9.17 -11.17 4.59
N GLU A 62 10.29 -11.85 4.86
CA GLU A 62 11.24 -11.48 5.92
C GLU A 62 11.88 -10.09 5.69
N THR A 63 12.10 -9.74 4.42
CA THR A 63 12.75 -8.49 4.01
C THR A 63 11.81 -7.31 3.91
N LEU A 64 10.49 -7.55 3.96
CA LEU A 64 9.50 -6.49 3.84
C LEU A 64 9.51 -5.61 5.09
N GLN A 65 9.74 -4.32 4.87
CA GLN A 65 9.81 -3.31 5.92
C GLN A 65 8.58 -2.41 5.90
N GLU A 66 8.04 -2.11 4.73
CA GLU A 66 6.89 -1.21 4.57
C GLU A 66 5.85 -1.80 3.60
N TYR A 67 4.59 -1.82 4.03
CA TYR A 67 3.43 -2.16 3.20
C TYR A 67 2.47 -0.97 3.19
N VAL A 68 2.26 -0.39 2.02
CA VAL A 68 1.56 0.89 1.86
C VAL A 68 0.27 0.70 1.08
N LEU A 69 -0.82 1.22 1.62
CA LEU A 69 -2.14 1.23 0.99
C LEU A 69 -2.52 2.65 0.63
N ILE A 70 -2.68 2.91 -0.66
CA ILE A 70 -3.13 4.20 -1.19
C ILE A 70 -4.60 4.07 -1.58
N SER A 71 -5.49 4.81 -0.93
CA SER A 71 -6.92 4.75 -1.26
C SER A 71 -7.22 5.61 -2.49
N GLN A 72 -7.97 5.06 -3.45
CA GLN A 72 -8.46 5.81 -4.61
C GLN A 72 -9.71 6.64 -4.29
N ASN A 73 -10.50 6.23 -3.29
CA ASN A 73 -11.79 6.83 -2.98
C ASN A 73 -11.70 8.05 -2.05
N ARG A 74 -10.56 8.22 -1.37
CA ARG A 74 -10.30 9.27 -0.38
C ARG A 74 -8.80 9.53 -0.31
N GLN A 75 -8.39 10.78 -0.09
CA GLN A 75 -6.99 11.14 0.14
C GLN A 75 -6.49 10.58 1.47
N ARG A 76 -6.03 9.33 1.43
CA ARG A 76 -5.54 8.58 2.59
C ARG A 76 -4.52 7.56 2.14
N VAL A 77 -3.36 7.63 2.78
CA VAL A 77 -2.32 6.61 2.68
C VAL A 77 -2.13 5.98 4.04
N ASP A 78 -2.15 4.66 4.12
CA ASP A 78 -1.79 3.93 5.33
C ASP A 78 -0.50 3.17 5.07
N CYS A 79 0.55 3.43 5.84
CA CYS A 79 1.81 2.70 5.80
C CYS A 79 1.91 1.81 7.04
N PHE A 80 1.92 0.50 6.83
CA PHE A 80 2.31 -0.45 7.86
C PHE A 80 3.82 -0.62 7.82
N ARG A 81 4.50 -0.31 8.92
CA ARG A 81 5.96 -0.41 9.03
C ARG A 81 6.34 -1.47 10.04
N ARG A 82 7.21 -2.40 9.65
CA ARG A 82 7.75 -3.43 10.54
C ARG A 82 8.87 -2.80 11.39
N ASN A 83 8.71 -2.83 12.71
CA ASN A 83 9.72 -2.33 13.64
C ASN A 83 10.79 -3.40 13.96
N SER A 84 11.82 -3.02 14.71
CA SER A 84 12.94 -3.90 15.08
C SER A 84 12.54 -5.12 15.92
N GLN A 85 11.33 -5.14 16.48
CA GLN A 85 10.78 -6.26 17.24
C GLN A 85 9.88 -7.16 16.39
N GLY A 86 9.81 -6.91 15.08
CA GLY A 86 8.97 -7.66 14.13
C GLY A 86 7.49 -7.28 14.19
N ARG A 87 7.10 -6.21 14.90
CA ARG A 87 5.71 -5.76 14.98
C ARG A 87 5.40 -4.77 13.86
N TRP A 88 4.16 -4.77 13.38
CA TRP A 88 3.70 -3.84 12.38
C TRP A 88 2.98 -2.65 13.02
N GLU A 89 3.49 -1.45 12.78
CA GLU A 89 2.95 -0.19 13.25
C GLU A 89 2.24 0.55 12.11
N LEU A 90 1.06 1.09 12.37
CA LEU A 90 0.27 1.83 11.39
C LEU A 90 0.59 3.33 11.46
N TYR A 91 1.07 3.88 10.34
CA TYR A 91 1.23 5.31 10.10
C TYR A 91 0.19 5.74 9.07
N SER A 92 -0.83 6.49 9.52
CA SER A 92 -1.88 7.01 8.65
C SER A 92 -1.60 8.45 8.26
N TYR A 93 -1.55 8.70 6.95
CA TYR A 93 -1.35 10.01 6.35
C TYR A 93 -2.64 10.51 5.69
N ARG A 94 -2.91 11.79 5.86
CA ARG A 94 -4.05 12.55 5.33
C ARG A 94 -3.56 13.87 4.75
N GLU A 95 -4.47 14.57 4.07
CA GLU A 95 -4.28 15.89 3.45
C GLU A 95 -3.17 16.77 4.08
N ASN A 96 -2.33 17.36 3.24
CA ASN A 96 -1.23 18.27 3.61
C ASN A 96 -0.12 17.66 4.48
N GLN A 97 -0.13 16.35 4.74
CA GLN A 97 0.98 15.64 5.38
C GLN A 97 2.00 15.17 4.34
N GLU A 98 3.21 14.93 4.84
CA GLU A 98 4.31 14.33 4.08
C GLU A 98 4.29 12.81 4.32
N LEU A 99 4.23 12.04 3.24
CA LEU A 99 4.46 10.60 3.27
C LEU A 99 5.96 10.36 3.41
N GLU A 100 6.33 9.53 4.38
CA GLU A 100 7.71 9.08 4.56
C GLU A 100 7.78 7.55 4.37
N LEU A 101 8.62 7.11 3.43
CA LEU A 101 8.96 5.72 3.16
C LEU A 101 10.42 5.48 3.52
N THR A 102 10.64 5.01 4.74
CA THR A 102 11.97 4.87 5.36
C THR A 102 12.80 3.76 4.72
N SER A 103 12.17 2.72 4.19
CA SER A 103 12.85 1.57 3.56
C SER A 103 13.63 1.94 2.29
N VAL A 104 13.27 3.08 1.68
CA VAL A 104 13.86 3.58 0.42
C VAL A 104 14.34 5.03 0.54
N ASN A 105 14.35 5.60 1.74
CA ASN A 105 14.72 7.00 2.01
C ASN A 105 14.01 8.00 1.08
N PHE A 106 12.69 7.88 0.98
CA PHE A 106 11.86 8.70 0.13
C PHE A 106 10.81 9.44 0.95
N SER A 107 10.61 10.72 0.64
CA SER A 107 9.47 11.48 1.15
C SER A 107 8.83 12.32 0.05
N CYS A 108 7.53 12.52 0.15
CA CYS A 108 6.80 13.43 -0.73
C CYS A 108 5.52 13.96 -0.04
N SER A 109 5.00 15.07 -0.52
CA SER A 109 3.69 15.55 -0.07
C SER A 109 2.60 14.59 -0.54
N LEU A 110 1.56 14.38 0.28
CA LEU A 110 0.38 13.63 -0.17
C LEU A 110 -0.27 14.30 -1.39
N THR A 111 -0.19 15.62 -1.52
CA THR A 111 -0.66 16.32 -2.72
C THR A 111 0.02 15.82 -3.99
N ALA A 112 1.33 15.55 -3.97
CA ALA A 112 2.05 14.99 -5.11
C ALA A 112 1.62 13.55 -5.44
N VAL A 113 1.30 12.74 -4.42
CA VAL A 113 0.77 11.38 -4.61
C VAL A 113 -0.59 11.40 -5.34
N TYR A 114 -1.38 12.46 -5.13
CA TYR A 114 -2.75 12.61 -5.65
C TYR A 114 -2.86 13.68 -6.75
N GLU A 115 -1.77 14.10 -7.39
CA GLU A 115 -1.71 15.28 -8.28
C GLU A 115 -2.76 15.22 -9.42
N ASP A 116 -3.00 14.05 -10.01
CA ASP A 116 -3.94 13.85 -11.11
C ASP A 116 -5.32 13.33 -10.68
N ILE A 117 -5.61 13.26 -9.38
CA ILE A 117 -6.89 12.76 -8.87
C ILE A 117 -7.84 13.93 -8.59
N SER A 118 -8.83 14.10 -9.46
CA SER A 118 -10.00 14.93 -9.16
C SER A 118 -10.88 14.21 -8.13
N LEU A 119 -10.67 14.47 -6.84
CA LEU A 119 -11.65 14.11 -5.82
C LEU A 119 -12.92 14.90 -6.10
N PHE A 120 -13.89 14.31 -6.81
CA PHE A 120 -15.19 14.94 -6.98
C PHE A 120 -15.76 15.20 -5.59
N PRO A 121 -16.09 16.45 -5.23
CA PRO A 121 -16.84 16.70 -4.01
C PRO A 121 -18.15 15.90 -4.15
N ILE A 122 -18.43 15.06 -3.16
CA ILE A 122 -19.73 14.38 -3.06
C ILE A 122 -20.78 15.47 -3.24
N PRO A 123 -21.62 15.44 -4.29
CA PRO A 123 -22.69 16.41 -4.41
C PRO A 123 -23.52 16.30 -3.13
N ASN A 124 -23.77 17.43 -2.46
CA ASN A 124 -24.73 17.50 -1.38
C ASN A 124 -26.04 16.89 -1.90
N SER A 125 -26.27 15.60 -1.64
CA SER A 125 -27.56 14.99 -1.90
C SER A 125 -28.48 15.59 -0.85
N GLN A 126 -29.20 16.62 -1.29
CA GLN A 126 -30.32 17.20 -0.59
C GLN A 126 -31.29 16.07 -0.29
N PHE A 127 -31.22 15.53 0.92
CA PHE A 127 -32.23 14.59 1.40
C PHE A 127 -33.57 15.32 1.39
N PRO A 128 -34.58 14.87 0.61
CA PRO A 128 -35.92 15.39 0.80
C PRO A 128 -36.39 14.92 2.17
N ILE A 129 -36.75 15.87 3.03
CA ILE A 129 -37.47 15.61 4.28
C ILE A 129 -38.73 14.85 3.89
N ARG A 130 -38.81 13.55 4.23
CA ARG A 130 -40.08 12.84 4.24
C ARG A 130 -40.83 13.29 5.48
N ASN A 131 -41.77 14.22 5.28
CA ASN A 131 -42.86 14.40 6.24
C ASN A 131 -43.81 13.22 6.12
N SER A 132 -43.91 12.43 7.20
CA SER A 132 -45.06 11.60 7.53
C SER A 132 -45.11 11.38 9.03
#